data_AF-A0A8J9UT94-F1
#
_entry.id   AF-A0A8J9UT94-F1
#
_cell.length_a   1.000
_cell.length_b   1.000
_cell.length_c   1.000
_cell.angle_alpha   90.00
_cell.angle_beta   90.00
_cell.angle_gamma   90.00
#
_symmetry.space_group_name_H-M   'P 1'
#
loop_
_entity.id
_entity.type
_entity.pdbx_description
1 polymer ?
#
loop_
_entity_poly.entity_id
_entity_poly.type
_entity_poly.pdbx_seq_one_letter_code
_entity_poly.pdbx_strand_id
1 'polypeptide(L)'
;MGARWARCAALALAWCACAAAPAGSPSAPPSAPVPCDPLMLKKTPPLPPNVREYEAAVAQTARALSELVEQGAADEARAAALARAASRTPLRPPPAAVALGAPQLHLGILFITEPQTLIVFQQNNSASLQQFWRTLASAWNASMVLWSNTWYSCEGTAGWWGGTAAARGAGSYRAAAALFRRIPALPCEEAMYDWLGGKPLCDPMTTECEAFPPESKNRRLEYHCKCSSGHWHAGGGGWISRTTLSQRGQLNCTPCGLGSNPAACLADAYRASLLAANLAGMLLCIIIGFIIFKKRKCKAVAMGMWTVLEVVLLGAMLMYASAASQYISVARWRCVAGAWLRELGFVACYGSVVLRLWVLLAEFRTRKAHRWTPRDSEVLRIVAAMVLGAACYLSAFTATTACEADVSGGCARAAWHHVTAAAELLLLFAGLQIAYAARNANVPFQERGWLATAIWAEGLCGTAWRAAAVAGAAPERSALAAAARAHLSSGIALACVLAPRLWHGYRTRSLAQEVSRRGPAEGFGAEGEEEPTSEEVRAELKRLYVQLEILRNQTLRRDNPHISKRRGGRKPPHRRFSLQALQARRGGKNKGGGSASVMEASEAGDASRTPEDSVCSAEGPSHYTDGDS
;
A
#
# COMPACT_ATOMS: atom_id res chain seq x y z
N MET A 1 -36.84 30.42 -5.85
CA MET A 1 -36.51 30.36 -4.41
C MET A 1 -35.07 29.87 -4.23
N GLY A 2 -34.08 30.70 -4.57
CA GLY A 2 -32.68 30.26 -4.66
C GLY A 2 -31.66 31.38 -4.51
N ALA A 3 -31.95 32.41 -3.71
CA ALA A 3 -31.07 33.59 -3.61
C ALA A 3 -31.07 34.28 -2.24
N ARG A 4 -31.33 33.55 -1.14
CA ARG A 4 -31.38 34.14 0.22
C ARG A 4 -30.65 33.38 1.32
N TRP A 5 -29.94 32.29 1.00
CA TRP A 5 -29.16 31.53 1.99
C TRP A 5 -27.63 31.67 1.84
N ALA A 6 -27.17 32.36 0.79
CA ALA A 6 -25.75 32.61 0.53
C ALA A 6 -25.24 33.97 1.04
N ARG A 7 -26.01 34.68 1.88
CA ARG A 7 -25.63 36.00 2.43
C ARG A 7 -25.55 36.08 3.95
N CYS A 8 -25.78 34.98 4.67
CA CYS A 8 -25.69 34.94 6.14
C CYS A 8 -24.42 34.27 6.68
N ALA A 9 -23.50 33.82 5.84
CA ALA A 9 -22.25 33.16 6.27
C ALA A 9 -20.98 33.99 6.03
N ALA A 10 -21.12 35.25 5.57
CA ALA A 10 -19.99 36.12 5.20
C ALA A 10 -19.84 37.38 6.08
N LEU A 11 -20.54 37.46 7.22
CA LEU A 11 -20.51 38.62 8.14
C LEU A 11 -20.23 38.20 9.60
N ALA A 12 -19.36 37.20 9.80
CA ALA A 12 -18.94 36.74 11.13
C ALA A 12 -17.40 36.56 11.25
N LEU A 13 -16.64 37.39 10.53
CA LEU A 13 -15.15 37.36 10.56
C LEU A 13 -14.51 38.75 10.66
N ALA A 14 -15.22 39.75 11.20
CA ALA A 14 -14.65 41.08 11.44
C ALA A 14 -15.37 41.82 12.58
N TRP A 15 -15.18 41.38 13.83
CA TRP A 15 -15.16 42.26 15.00
C TRP A 15 -14.69 41.50 16.24
N CYS A 16 -13.83 42.15 17.04
CA CYS A 16 -13.28 41.78 18.36
C CYS A 16 -11.76 41.51 18.37
N ALA A 17 -11.00 42.47 17.84
CA ALA A 17 -9.74 42.89 18.44
C ALA A 17 -10.05 44.11 19.33
N CYS A 18 -9.94 43.95 20.65
CA CYS A 18 -9.55 44.95 21.67
C CYS A 18 -9.99 44.52 23.08
N ALA A 19 -9.10 44.81 24.05
CA ALA A 19 -9.22 44.67 25.52
C ALA A 19 -9.07 43.24 26.08
N ALA A 20 -8.26 42.93 27.09
CA ALA A 20 -7.49 43.75 28.02
C ALA A 20 -6.27 42.95 28.56
N ALA A 21 -5.17 43.64 28.82
CA ALA A 21 -3.99 43.11 29.49
C ALA A 21 -4.19 43.04 31.02
N PRO A 22 -3.66 42.02 31.72
CA PRO A 22 -3.33 42.13 33.12
C PRO A 22 -1.85 42.50 33.32
N ALA A 23 -1.65 43.39 34.29
CA ALA A 23 -0.40 44.02 34.68
C ALA A 23 0.68 43.02 35.10
N GLY A 24 1.92 43.33 34.72
CA GLY A 24 3.12 42.63 35.17
C GLY A 24 3.38 42.88 36.66
N SER A 25 3.75 41.81 37.36
CA SER A 25 4.42 41.86 38.65
C SER A 25 5.94 42.00 38.43
N PRO A 26 6.67 42.65 39.37
CA PRO A 26 8.02 43.11 39.12
C PRO A 26 9.01 41.95 38.98
N SER A 27 9.84 42.06 37.96
CA SER A 27 11.01 41.23 37.71
C SER A 27 11.94 41.25 38.92
N ALA A 28 12.14 40.07 39.53
CA ALA A 28 13.32 39.82 40.36
C ALA A 28 14.59 40.08 39.52
N PRO A 29 15.66 40.64 40.12
CA PRO A 29 16.87 40.96 39.38
C PRO A 29 17.45 39.69 38.75
N PRO A 30 18.13 39.79 37.59
CA PRO A 30 18.79 38.64 36.99
C PRO A 30 19.83 38.10 37.97
N SER A 31 19.55 36.96 38.57
CA SER A 31 20.53 36.18 39.32
C SER A 31 21.70 35.92 38.38
N ALA A 32 22.92 36.23 38.85
CA ALA A 32 24.17 35.99 38.16
C ALA A 32 24.20 34.61 37.47
N PRO A 33 24.86 34.48 36.30
CA PRO A 33 25.00 33.18 35.64
C PRO A 33 25.73 32.22 36.59
N VAL A 34 25.01 31.22 37.08
CA VAL A 34 25.59 30.11 37.84
C VAL A 34 26.66 29.46 36.94
N PRO A 35 27.92 29.33 37.39
CA PRO A 35 29.00 28.75 36.61
C PRO A 35 28.55 27.38 36.08
N CYS A 36 28.62 27.21 34.76
CA CYS A 36 28.28 25.94 34.14
C CYS A 36 29.57 25.16 33.94
N ASP A 37 29.84 24.25 34.87
CA ASP A 37 30.94 23.30 34.69
C ASP A 37 30.55 22.31 33.58
N PRO A 38 31.38 22.13 32.53
CA PRO A 38 31.06 21.20 31.46
C PRO A 38 30.99 19.77 32.00
N LEU A 39 29.87 19.08 31.76
CA LEU A 39 29.72 17.68 32.17
C LEU A 39 30.49 16.77 31.19
N MET A 40 31.48 16.06 31.73
CA MET A 40 32.37 15.16 30.98
C MET A 40 31.95 13.71 31.17
N LEU A 41 31.76 12.99 30.07
CA LEU A 41 31.39 11.58 30.10
C LEU A 41 32.63 10.70 29.91
N LYS A 42 32.59 9.50 30.52
CA LYS A 42 33.73 8.57 30.50
C LYS A 42 33.68 7.68 29.26
N LYS A 43 32.48 7.29 28.84
CA LYS A 43 32.27 6.45 27.64
C LYS A 43 32.40 7.26 26.36
N THR A 44 32.87 6.57 25.32
CA THR A 44 32.89 7.11 23.96
C THR A 44 31.45 7.24 23.44
N PRO A 45 31.17 8.28 22.64
CA PRO A 45 29.85 8.44 22.03
C PRO A 45 29.48 7.28 21.11
N PRO A 46 28.18 7.05 20.86
CA PRO A 46 27.74 6.20 19.76
C PRO A 46 28.31 6.73 18.45
N LEU A 47 29.20 5.96 17.82
CA LEU A 47 29.89 6.35 16.60
C LEU A 47 28.89 6.50 15.43
N PRO A 48 29.11 7.45 14.49
CA PRO A 48 28.23 7.59 13.34
C PRO A 48 28.36 6.35 12.43
N PRO A 49 27.33 5.96 11.65
CA PRO A 49 27.44 4.80 10.78
C PRO A 49 28.58 4.92 9.75
N ASN A 50 28.94 6.14 9.36
CA ASN A 50 29.97 6.44 8.38
C ASN A 50 31.33 6.80 9.04
N VAL A 51 31.75 6.09 10.09
CA VAL A 51 32.98 6.38 10.88
C VAL A 51 34.20 6.68 9.99
N ARG A 52 34.43 5.86 8.96
CA ARG A 52 35.60 5.98 8.07
C ARG A 52 35.61 7.28 7.25
N GLU A 53 34.44 7.78 6.86
CA GLU A 53 34.33 9.04 6.13
C GLU A 53 34.71 10.24 7.00
N TYR A 54 34.31 10.22 8.29
CA TYR A 54 34.72 11.24 9.25
C TYR A 54 36.23 11.20 9.51
N GLU A 55 36.81 10.01 9.65
CA GLU A 55 38.26 9.83 9.84
C GLU A 55 39.06 10.33 8.63
N ALA A 56 38.58 10.05 7.41
CA ALA A 56 39.19 10.56 6.20
C ALA A 56 39.07 12.09 6.09
N ALA A 57 37.89 12.65 6.36
CA ALA A 57 37.63 14.09 6.26
C ALA A 57 38.49 14.91 7.24
N VAL A 58 38.59 14.47 8.50
CA VAL A 58 39.43 15.17 9.50
C VAL A 58 40.91 15.08 9.15
N ALA A 59 41.37 13.91 8.66
CA ALA A 59 42.74 13.73 8.23
C ALA A 59 43.08 14.57 6.98
N GLN A 60 42.17 14.68 6.02
CA GLN A 60 42.32 15.56 4.84
C GLN A 60 42.36 17.03 5.24
N THR A 61 41.48 17.45 6.15
CA THR A 61 41.45 18.83 6.65
C THR A 61 42.76 19.19 7.38
N ALA A 62 43.29 18.28 8.19
CA ALA A 62 44.58 18.46 8.85
C ALA A 62 45.75 18.54 7.84
N ARG A 63 45.74 17.72 6.78
CA ARG A 63 46.75 17.79 5.70
C ARG A 63 46.71 19.12 4.96
N ALA A 64 45.52 19.57 4.56
CA ALA A 64 45.34 20.85 3.88
C ALA A 64 45.86 22.02 4.72
N LEU A 65 45.64 21.98 6.04
CA LEU A 65 46.22 22.98 6.93
C LEU A 65 47.74 22.89 7.01
N SER A 66 48.32 21.69 7.11
CA SER A 66 49.79 21.54 7.13
C SER A 66 50.46 22.04 5.84
N GLU A 67 49.82 21.84 4.68
CA GLU A 67 50.29 22.35 3.39
C GLU A 67 50.30 23.89 3.35
N LEU A 68 49.27 24.54 3.91
CA LEU A 68 49.24 26.00 4.05
C LEU A 68 50.35 26.52 4.96
N VAL A 69 50.67 25.78 6.03
CA VAL A 69 51.75 26.13 6.96
C VAL A 69 53.11 25.98 6.27
N GLU A 70 53.31 24.90 5.52
CA GLU A 70 54.53 24.65 4.73
C GLU A 70 54.79 25.74 3.68
N GLN A 71 53.72 26.25 3.05
CA GLN A 71 53.80 27.33 2.06
C GLN A 71 53.99 28.73 2.68
N GLY A 72 54.05 28.86 4.01
CA GLY A 72 54.07 30.16 4.69
C GLY A 72 52.81 31.00 4.45
N ALA A 73 51.71 30.33 4.10
CA ALA A 73 50.46 30.90 3.61
C ALA A 73 49.31 30.81 4.64
N ALA A 74 49.58 30.26 5.83
CA ALA A 74 48.60 29.97 6.86
C ALA A 74 48.25 31.22 7.70
N ASP A 75 47.35 32.05 7.18
CA ASP A 75 46.76 33.19 7.90
C ASP A 75 45.37 32.87 8.47
N GLU A 76 44.90 33.69 9.41
CA GLU A 76 43.57 33.53 10.03
C GLU A 76 42.43 33.45 9.01
N ALA A 77 42.47 34.29 7.97
CA ALA A 77 41.43 34.31 6.93
C ALA A 77 41.37 33.01 6.13
N ARG A 78 42.53 32.45 5.77
CA ARG A 78 42.64 31.20 4.99
C ARG A 78 42.28 29.99 5.82
N ALA A 79 42.72 29.94 7.07
CA ALA A 79 42.32 28.89 7.99
C ALA A 79 40.82 28.95 8.34
N ALA A 80 40.23 30.15 8.49
CA ALA A 80 38.79 30.31 8.65
C ALA A 80 38.02 29.86 7.39
N ALA A 81 38.53 30.15 6.19
CA ALA A 81 37.95 29.65 4.94
C ALA A 81 38.00 28.12 4.86
N LEU A 82 39.12 27.51 5.26
CA LEU A 82 39.29 26.06 5.33
C LEU A 82 38.32 25.43 6.35
N ALA A 83 38.16 26.03 7.53
CA ALA A 83 37.21 25.55 8.54
C ALA A 83 35.76 25.60 8.03
N ARG A 84 35.38 26.68 7.34
CA ARG A 84 34.06 26.79 6.69
C ARG A 84 33.87 25.76 5.59
N ALA A 85 34.89 25.51 4.77
CA ALA A 85 34.83 24.48 3.73
C ALA A 85 34.68 23.08 4.32
N ALA A 86 35.49 22.75 5.34
CA ALA A 86 35.41 21.50 6.08
C ALA A 86 34.03 21.30 6.73
N SER A 87 33.39 22.37 7.21
CA SER A 87 32.04 22.32 7.77
C SER A 87 30.95 21.93 6.77
N ARG A 88 31.20 22.15 5.47
CA ARG A 88 30.29 21.86 4.35
C ARG A 88 30.59 20.53 3.67
N THR A 89 31.50 19.73 4.23
CA THR A 89 31.80 18.39 3.71
C THR A 89 30.52 17.54 3.74
N PRO A 90 30.26 16.71 2.70
CA PRO A 90 29.02 15.95 2.55
C PRO A 90 28.94 14.73 3.49
N LEU A 91 29.15 14.95 4.78
CA LEU A 91 29.03 13.95 5.83
C LEU A 91 27.57 13.85 6.32
N ARG A 92 27.18 12.67 6.78
CA ARG A 92 25.83 12.42 7.36
C ARG A 92 25.95 11.95 8.81
N PRO A 93 25.60 12.79 9.81
CA PRO A 93 25.22 14.22 9.73
C PRO A 93 26.39 15.18 9.40
N PRO A 94 26.15 16.41 8.93
CA PRO A 94 27.23 17.36 8.69
C PRO A 94 27.93 17.75 10.02
N PRO A 95 29.23 18.11 9.97
CA PRO A 95 29.94 18.58 11.16
C PRO A 95 29.31 19.88 11.68
N ALA A 96 29.03 19.92 12.98
CA ALA A 96 28.44 21.06 13.67
C ALA A 96 29.48 22.11 14.10
N ALA A 97 30.75 21.71 14.24
CA ALA A 97 31.86 22.63 14.41
C ALA A 97 33.17 22.04 13.87
N VAL A 98 34.11 22.90 13.52
CA VAL A 98 35.45 22.54 13.02
C VAL A 98 36.49 23.36 13.78
N ALA A 99 37.45 22.70 14.41
CA ALA A 99 38.62 23.36 14.99
C ALA A 99 39.88 23.07 14.19
N LEU A 100 40.73 24.07 14.05
CA LEU A 100 42.01 24.04 13.36
C LEU A 100 43.07 24.64 14.26
N GLY A 101 44.26 24.04 14.28
CA GLY A 101 45.37 24.54 15.10
C GLY A 101 46.74 24.28 14.50
N ALA A 102 47.59 25.30 14.56
CA ALA A 102 49.01 25.25 14.22
C ALA A 102 49.81 25.97 15.33
N PRO A 103 50.46 25.24 16.25
CA PRO A 103 51.09 25.83 17.43
C PRO A 103 52.28 26.74 17.10
N GLN A 104 53.04 26.44 16.04
CA GLN A 104 54.19 27.26 15.62
C GLN A 104 53.78 28.67 15.19
N LEU A 105 52.56 28.84 14.68
CA LEU A 105 51.99 30.12 14.26
C LEU A 105 51.09 30.75 15.33
N HIS A 106 50.96 30.11 16.50
CA HIS A 106 49.98 30.47 17.54
C HIS A 106 48.54 30.58 16.99
N LEU A 107 48.26 29.86 15.91
CA LEU A 107 47.00 29.93 15.17
C LEU A 107 46.06 28.87 15.71
N GLY A 108 44.91 29.28 16.24
CA GLY A 108 43.85 28.39 16.72
C GLY A 108 42.50 28.96 16.36
N ILE A 109 41.75 28.27 15.51
CA ILE A 109 40.44 28.71 15.00
C ILE A 109 39.40 27.63 15.27
N LEU A 110 38.25 28.03 15.82
CA LEU A 110 37.07 27.20 15.99
C LEU A 110 35.90 27.86 15.24
N PHE A 111 35.31 27.13 14.29
CA PHE A 111 34.13 27.55 13.54
C PHE A 111 32.94 26.68 13.91
N ILE A 112 31.86 27.27 14.41
CA ILE A 112 30.59 26.60 14.72
C ILE A 112 29.58 26.95 13.64
N THR A 113 28.84 25.98 13.12
CA THR A 113 27.94 26.18 11.97
C THR A 113 26.61 26.82 12.34
N GLU A 114 26.10 26.57 13.54
CA GLU A 114 24.76 27.02 13.94
C GLU A 114 24.70 27.35 15.45
N PRO A 115 24.55 28.65 15.83
CA PRO A 115 24.69 29.82 14.96
C PRO A 115 26.13 29.96 14.45
N GLN A 116 26.28 30.54 13.25
CA GLN A 116 27.60 30.73 12.62
C GLN A 116 28.47 31.63 13.50
N THR A 117 29.48 31.04 14.14
CA THR A 117 30.39 31.76 15.03
C THR A 117 31.83 31.32 14.77
N LEU A 118 32.74 32.29 14.74
CA LEU A 118 34.18 32.08 14.56
C LEU A 118 34.90 32.55 15.83
N ILE A 119 35.68 31.67 16.43
CA ILE A 119 36.38 31.90 17.70
C ILE A 119 37.87 31.66 17.49
N VAL A 120 38.70 32.59 17.96
CA VAL A 120 40.16 32.52 17.89
C VAL A 120 40.74 32.29 19.29
N PHE A 121 41.65 31.32 19.42
CA PHE A 121 42.14 30.76 20.70
C PHE A 121 42.69 31.80 21.71
N GLN A 122 43.19 32.94 21.24
CA GLN A 122 43.76 33.98 22.10
C GLN A 122 42.73 35.02 22.61
N GLN A 123 41.58 35.16 21.94
CA GLN A 123 40.63 36.24 22.23
C GLN A 123 39.51 35.82 23.19
N ASN A 124 39.16 34.52 23.23
CA ASN A 124 38.03 34.05 24.03
C ASN A 124 38.23 32.59 24.47
N ASN A 125 38.65 32.39 25.73
CA ASN A 125 38.92 31.07 26.29
C ASN A 125 38.05 30.81 27.54
N SER A 126 36.78 30.51 27.31
CA SER A 126 35.86 30.09 28.38
C SER A 126 36.09 28.63 28.78
N ALA A 127 35.60 28.24 29.96
CA ALA A 127 35.71 26.87 30.46
C ALA A 127 35.06 25.82 29.54
N SER A 128 34.01 26.19 28.80
CA SER A 128 33.33 25.32 27.84
C SER A 128 34.15 25.13 26.55
N LEU A 129 34.87 26.17 26.11
CA LEU A 129 35.71 26.17 24.91
C LEU A 129 37.00 25.36 25.09
N GLN A 130 37.52 25.27 26.33
CA GLN A 130 38.69 24.44 26.65
C GLN A 130 38.54 23.00 26.16
N GLN A 131 37.33 22.46 26.16
CA GLN A 131 37.12 21.08 25.73
C GLN A 131 37.28 20.89 24.22
N PHE A 132 36.93 21.89 23.40
CA PHE A 132 37.23 21.88 21.96
C PHE A 132 38.74 21.94 21.70
N TRP A 133 39.47 22.72 22.49
CA TRP A 133 40.93 22.82 22.36
C TRP A 133 41.66 21.57 22.85
N ARG A 134 41.19 20.94 23.94
CA ARG A 134 41.74 19.66 24.43
C ARG A 134 41.56 18.53 23.42
N THR A 135 40.41 18.48 22.76
CA THR A 135 40.13 17.46 21.73
C THR A 135 40.96 17.68 20.47
N LEU A 136 41.20 18.92 20.07
CA LEU A 136 42.17 19.24 19.02
C LEU A 136 43.60 18.83 19.41
N ALA A 137 44.02 19.14 20.64
CA ALA A 137 45.36 18.86 21.14
C ALA A 137 45.63 17.37 21.35
N SER A 138 44.62 16.54 21.64
CA SER A 138 44.79 15.10 21.88
C SER A 138 45.41 14.39 20.68
N ALA A 139 45.09 14.82 19.46
CA ALA A 139 45.65 14.26 18.23
C ALA A 139 47.08 14.73 17.94
N TRP A 140 47.62 15.72 18.66
CA TRP A 140 48.92 16.30 18.34
C TRP A 140 50.05 15.29 18.40
N ASN A 141 50.09 14.49 19.46
CA ASN A 141 51.11 13.45 19.66
C ASN A 141 50.76 12.12 18.98
N ALA A 142 49.57 11.98 18.41
CA ALA A 142 49.12 10.77 17.74
C ALA A 142 49.34 10.87 16.23
N SER A 143 49.74 9.75 15.61
CA SER A 143 49.78 9.60 14.14
C SER A 143 48.44 9.12 13.57
N MET A 144 47.57 8.57 14.43
CA MET A 144 46.24 8.09 14.09
C MET A 144 45.14 9.12 14.37
N VAL A 145 43.95 8.90 13.80
CA VAL A 145 42.75 9.68 14.12
C VAL A 145 42.24 9.26 15.49
N LEU A 146 41.90 10.23 16.34
CA LEU A 146 41.36 10.00 17.67
C LEU A 146 39.91 10.48 17.78
N TRP A 147 39.11 9.76 18.56
CA TRP A 147 37.76 10.15 18.91
C TRP A 147 37.74 10.69 20.34
N SER A 148 37.06 11.82 20.54
CA SER A 148 36.90 12.38 21.87
C SER A 148 35.78 11.68 22.64
N ASN A 149 35.87 11.75 23.97
CA ASN A 149 34.71 11.53 24.82
C ASN A 149 33.64 12.61 24.57
N THR A 150 32.42 12.34 25.02
CA THR A 150 31.33 13.29 24.97
C THR A 150 31.35 14.27 26.12
N TRP A 151 30.91 15.49 25.84
CA TRP A 151 30.71 16.49 26.88
C TRP A 151 29.47 17.34 26.60
N TYR A 152 28.94 17.92 27.66
CA TYR A 152 27.86 18.89 27.56
C TYR A 152 28.44 20.31 27.51
N SER A 153 28.08 21.07 26.47
CA SER A 153 28.39 22.51 26.42
C SER A 153 27.17 23.31 26.84
N CYS A 154 27.36 24.26 27.75
CA CYS A 154 26.30 25.15 28.23
C CYS A 154 26.32 26.55 27.58
N GLU A 155 27.36 26.86 26.81
CA GLU A 155 27.60 28.20 26.27
C GLU A 155 27.17 28.29 24.80
N GLY A 156 26.48 29.36 24.44
CA GLY A 156 25.81 29.48 23.15
C GLY A 156 24.64 28.50 23.03
N THR A 157 24.75 27.53 22.13
CA THR A 157 23.74 26.49 21.93
C THR A 157 24.00 25.28 22.81
N ALA A 158 23.22 25.14 23.87
CA ALA A 158 23.35 24.04 24.81
C ALA A 158 23.15 22.67 24.13
N GLY A 159 23.95 21.67 24.49
CA GLY A 159 23.81 20.33 23.92
C GLY A 159 25.04 19.45 24.10
N TRP A 160 24.89 18.19 23.70
CA TRP A 160 25.97 17.21 23.72
C TRP A 160 26.85 17.33 22.48
N TRP A 161 28.15 17.31 22.73
CA TRP A 161 29.18 17.36 21.71
C TRP A 161 30.07 16.13 21.76
N GLY A 162 30.53 15.71 20.60
CA GLY A 162 31.60 14.73 20.44
C GLY A 162 32.32 14.98 19.12
N GLY A 163 33.59 14.62 19.02
CA GLY A 163 34.37 14.93 17.83
C GLY A 163 35.45 13.92 17.51
N THR A 164 36.02 14.10 16.32
CA THR A 164 37.21 13.43 15.83
C THR A 164 38.33 14.43 15.67
N ALA A 165 39.57 14.02 15.91
CA ALA A 165 40.74 14.87 15.75
C ALA A 165 41.88 14.11 15.07
N ALA A 166 42.66 14.81 14.24
CA ALA A 166 43.83 14.27 13.57
C ALA A 166 44.92 15.35 13.43
N ALA A 167 46.18 14.93 13.52
CA ALA A 167 47.34 15.77 13.20
C ALA A 167 48.11 15.21 11.99
N ARG A 168 48.60 16.10 11.13
CA ARG A 168 49.31 15.79 9.89
C ARG A 168 50.45 16.80 9.65
N GLY A 169 51.40 16.43 8.80
CA GLY A 169 52.64 17.19 8.58
C GLY A 169 53.81 16.72 9.46
N ALA A 170 54.99 17.26 9.19
CA ALA A 170 56.25 16.91 9.86
C ALA A 170 56.95 18.15 10.42
N GLY A 171 57.64 17.98 11.55
CA GLY A 171 58.43 19.05 12.17
C GLY A 171 57.63 20.32 12.48
N SER A 172 58.13 21.47 12.03
CA SER A 172 57.52 22.79 12.21
C SER A 172 56.22 23.01 11.41
N TYR A 173 55.93 22.17 10.41
CA TYR A 173 54.75 22.30 9.54
C TYR A 173 53.58 21.42 9.99
N ARG A 174 53.69 20.80 11.17
CA ARG A 174 52.63 19.95 11.71
C ARG A 174 51.41 20.80 12.05
N ALA A 175 50.23 20.33 11.66
CA ALA A 175 48.96 21.00 11.91
C ALA A 175 47.90 19.98 12.35
N ALA A 176 46.94 20.44 13.14
CA ALA A 176 45.83 19.62 13.66
C ALA A 176 44.47 20.15 13.20
N ALA A 177 43.55 19.24 12.97
CA ALA A 177 42.14 19.54 12.71
C ALA A 177 41.25 18.64 13.58
N ALA A 178 40.10 19.17 13.98
CA ALA A 178 39.06 18.41 14.66
C ALA A 178 37.67 18.73 14.08
N LEU A 179 36.86 17.70 13.87
CA LEU A 179 35.48 17.79 13.42
C LEU A 179 34.55 17.39 14.55
N PHE A 180 33.57 18.23 14.86
CA PHE A 180 32.63 18.02 15.95
C PHE A 180 31.21 17.81 15.43
N ARG A 181 30.43 17.01 16.16
CA ARG A 181 29.02 16.75 15.91
C ARG A 181 28.20 16.97 17.16
N ARG A 182 26.93 17.34 16.95
CA ARG A 182 25.92 17.34 18.00
C ARG A 182 25.37 15.93 18.17
N ILE A 183 25.10 15.57 19.41
CA ILE A 183 24.49 14.28 19.75
C ILE A 183 23.12 14.56 20.41
N PRO A 184 22.02 14.07 19.82
CA PRO A 184 20.69 14.39 20.31
C PRO A 184 20.35 13.67 21.63
N ALA A 185 20.81 12.44 21.79
CA ALA A 185 20.56 11.60 22.94
C ALA A 185 21.77 10.71 23.24
N LEU A 186 21.99 10.42 24.52
CA LEU A 186 23.08 9.57 24.98
C LEU A 186 22.58 8.51 25.95
N PRO A 187 23.22 7.33 26.00
CA PRO A 187 22.91 6.36 27.03
C PRO A 187 23.22 6.94 28.41
N CYS A 188 22.35 6.67 29.38
CA CYS A 188 22.54 7.16 30.75
C CYS A 188 23.82 6.58 31.36
N GLU A 189 24.67 7.45 31.91
CA GLU A 189 25.91 7.09 32.60
C GLU A 189 25.88 7.59 34.05
N GLU A 190 26.64 6.95 34.95
CA GLU A 190 26.73 7.34 36.36
C GLU A 190 27.18 8.79 36.55
N ALA A 191 28.05 9.29 35.67
CA ALA A 191 28.48 10.68 35.66
C ALA A 191 27.30 11.67 35.48
N MET A 192 26.17 11.23 34.94
CA MET A 192 24.99 12.07 34.71
C MET A 192 24.05 12.12 35.92
N TYR A 193 24.22 11.30 36.96
CA TYR A 193 23.21 11.15 38.01
C TYR A 193 22.89 12.45 38.74
N ASP A 194 23.89 13.29 39.02
CA ASP A 194 23.67 14.58 39.65
C ASP A 194 22.81 15.51 38.76
N TRP A 195 23.04 15.47 37.45
CA TRP A 195 22.30 16.24 36.45
C TRP A 195 20.91 15.67 36.15
N LEU A 196 20.70 14.38 36.42
CA LEU A 196 19.41 13.69 36.31
C LEU A 196 18.57 13.83 37.61
N GLY A 197 19.12 14.42 38.67
CA GLY A 197 18.46 14.51 39.98
C GLY A 197 18.48 13.20 40.77
N GLY A 198 19.46 12.33 40.51
CA GLY A 198 19.66 11.02 41.13
C GLY A 198 19.82 9.90 40.11
N LYS A 199 19.92 8.66 40.62
CA LYS A 199 19.95 7.45 39.79
C LYS A 199 18.64 7.35 38.98
N PRO A 200 18.69 7.06 37.67
CA PRO A 200 17.49 6.93 36.85
C PRO A 200 16.62 5.78 37.35
N LEU A 201 15.30 5.93 37.17
CA LEU A 201 14.28 4.92 37.52
C LEU A 201 14.22 3.78 36.49
N CYS A 202 15.29 3.55 35.74
CA CYS A 202 15.43 2.44 34.80
C CYS A 202 16.27 1.33 35.46
N ASP A 203 15.83 0.07 35.41
CA ASP A 203 16.65 -1.06 35.85
C ASP A 203 17.81 -1.34 34.85
N PRO A 204 19.08 -1.24 35.27
CA PRO A 204 20.23 -1.37 34.36
C PRO A 204 20.36 -2.73 33.67
N MET A 205 19.73 -3.79 34.20
CA MET A 205 19.82 -5.13 33.62
C MET A 205 18.72 -5.43 32.60
N THR A 206 17.55 -4.82 32.75
CA THR A 206 16.35 -5.16 31.96
C THR A 206 15.84 -4.02 31.08
N THR A 207 16.42 -2.82 31.21
CA THR A 207 15.99 -1.61 30.49
C THR A 207 17.14 -0.86 29.83
N GLU A 208 16.80 -0.13 28.77
CA GLU A 208 17.64 0.85 28.08
C GLU A 208 17.23 2.26 28.52
N CYS A 209 18.21 3.12 28.79
CA CYS A 209 18.01 4.50 29.25
C CYS A 209 18.68 5.48 28.29
N GLU A 210 17.90 6.43 27.77
CA GLU A 210 18.39 7.53 26.93
C GLU A 210 18.16 8.87 27.64
N ALA A 211 19.22 9.67 27.72
CA ALA A 211 19.22 11.02 28.27
C ALA A 211 19.25 12.07 27.17
N PHE A 212 18.43 13.11 27.34
CA PHE A 212 18.21 14.22 26.43
C PHE A 212 18.66 15.54 27.06
N PRO A 213 19.11 16.52 26.25
CA PRO A 213 19.41 17.85 26.74
C PRO A 213 18.17 18.50 27.39
N PRO A 214 18.34 19.35 28.42
CA PRO A 214 17.24 20.02 29.11
C PRO A 214 16.46 20.94 28.16
N GLU A 215 15.14 20.81 28.17
CA GLU A 215 14.23 21.72 27.45
C GLU A 215 13.88 22.98 28.28
N SER A 216 14.09 22.93 29.61
CA SER A 216 13.72 23.99 30.56
C SER A 216 14.92 24.68 31.22
N LYS A 217 14.70 25.90 31.75
CA LYS A 217 15.72 26.74 32.44
C LYS A 217 16.35 26.08 33.69
N ASN A 218 15.80 24.96 34.18
CA ASN A 218 16.27 24.27 35.37
C ASN A 218 17.50 23.36 35.16
N ARG A 219 18.13 23.35 33.98
CA ARG A 219 19.38 22.61 33.64
C ARG A 219 19.41 21.11 33.99
N ARG A 220 18.28 20.50 34.39
CA ARG A 220 18.20 19.05 34.67
C ARG A 220 17.99 18.29 33.37
N LEU A 221 18.83 17.29 33.12
CA LEU A 221 18.69 16.39 31.98
C LEU A 221 17.37 15.63 32.08
N GLU A 222 16.70 15.41 30.96
CA GLU A 222 15.54 14.52 30.87
C GLU A 222 16.00 13.13 30.45
N TYR A 223 15.29 12.08 30.89
CA TYR A 223 15.57 10.72 30.44
C TYR A 223 14.29 9.95 30.18
N HIS A 224 14.38 9.03 29.22
CA HIS A 224 13.36 8.03 28.94
C HIS A 224 13.92 6.63 29.16
N CYS A 225 13.09 5.73 29.67
CA CYS A 225 13.42 4.31 29.80
C CYS A 225 12.61 3.47 28.80
N LYS A 226 13.18 2.38 28.32
CA LYS A 226 12.49 1.37 27.50
C LYS A 226 12.97 -0.02 27.90
N CYS A 227 12.16 -1.07 27.78
CA CYS A 227 12.65 -2.43 27.98
C CYS A 227 13.69 -2.81 26.92
N SER A 228 14.77 -3.48 27.34
CA SER A 228 15.81 -3.98 26.44
C SER A 228 15.30 -5.10 25.55
N SER A 229 16.04 -5.41 24.48
CA SER A 229 15.69 -6.54 23.60
C SER A 229 15.57 -7.85 24.39
N GLY A 230 14.41 -8.51 24.30
CA GLY A 230 14.14 -9.76 25.03
C GLY A 230 13.47 -9.58 26.40
N HIS A 231 13.13 -8.34 26.79
CA HIS A 231 12.39 -8.04 28.01
C HIS A 231 11.10 -7.27 27.71
N TRP A 232 10.09 -7.42 28.57
CA TRP A 232 8.76 -6.82 28.41
C TRP A 232 8.24 -6.21 29.71
N HIS A 233 7.33 -5.24 29.58
CA HIS A 233 6.61 -4.64 30.69
C HIS A 233 5.12 -4.41 30.34
N ALA A 234 4.23 -4.58 31.33
CA ALA A 234 2.77 -4.48 31.16
C ALA A 234 2.27 -3.15 30.54
N GLY A 235 3.04 -2.08 30.70
CA GLY A 235 2.77 -0.76 30.11
C GLY A 235 3.08 -0.64 28.61
N GLY A 236 3.55 -1.70 27.94
CA GLY A 236 3.97 -1.68 26.53
C GLY A 236 5.48 -1.53 26.32
N GLY A 237 5.94 -1.69 25.07
CA GLY A 237 7.37 -1.60 24.70
C GLY A 237 7.85 -0.22 24.23
N GLY A 238 7.09 0.84 24.51
CA GLY A 238 7.43 2.21 24.14
C GLY A 238 8.41 2.87 25.12
N TRP A 239 9.00 4.00 24.72
CA TRP A 239 9.77 4.86 25.61
C TRP A 239 8.83 5.51 26.65
N ILE A 240 9.20 5.42 27.92
CA ILE A 240 8.45 5.99 29.04
C ILE A 240 9.27 7.14 29.62
N SER A 241 8.64 8.31 29.78
CA SER A 241 9.32 9.49 30.31
C SER A 241 9.48 9.46 31.83
N ARG A 242 10.44 10.24 32.34
CA ARG A 242 10.67 10.42 33.78
C ARG A 242 9.40 10.80 34.55
N THR A 243 8.54 11.68 34.01
CA THR A 243 7.34 12.15 34.73
C THR A 243 6.36 11.01 35.02
N THR A 244 6.17 10.11 34.05
CA THR A 244 5.35 8.91 34.22
C THR A 244 5.99 7.89 35.16
N LEU A 245 7.31 7.75 35.13
CA LEU A 245 8.06 6.86 36.04
C LEU A 245 8.05 7.36 37.49
N SER A 246 8.12 8.68 37.70
CA SER A 246 8.04 9.25 39.05
C SER A 246 6.71 8.94 39.75
N GLN A 247 5.64 8.67 38.99
CA GLN A 247 4.34 8.28 39.52
C GLN A 247 4.18 6.77 39.71
N ARG A 248 4.83 5.96 38.87
CA ARG A 248 4.69 4.49 38.84
C ARG A 248 5.80 3.73 39.55
N GLY A 249 6.91 4.38 39.85
CA GLY A 249 8.12 3.75 40.39
C GLY A 249 9.11 3.30 39.31
N GLN A 250 10.10 2.52 39.73
CA GLN A 250 11.17 2.01 38.85
C GLN A 250 10.63 1.06 37.78
N LEU A 251 11.08 1.22 36.53
CA LEU A 251 10.73 0.33 35.43
C LEU A 251 11.57 -0.95 35.51
N ASN A 252 10.93 -2.05 35.88
CA ASN A 252 11.51 -3.39 35.85
C ASN A 252 10.83 -4.19 34.74
N CYS A 253 11.61 -4.71 33.79
CA CYS A 253 11.08 -5.51 32.69
C CYS A 253 11.33 -7.00 32.94
N THR A 254 10.35 -7.85 32.62
CA THR A 254 10.46 -9.31 32.77
C THR A 254 11.08 -9.93 31.52
N PRO A 255 11.99 -10.91 31.64
CA PRO A 255 12.52 -11.63 30.48
C PRO A 255 11.41 -12.37 29.75
N CYS A 256 11.45 -12.31 28.42
CA CYS A 256 10.48 -13.00 27.60
C CYS A 256 10.64 -14.52 27.69
N GLY A 257 9.53 -15.23 27.94
CA GLY A 257 9.50 -16.69 28.04
C GLY A 257 9.55 -17.27 29.46
N LEU A 258 9.85 -16.46 30.48
CA LEU A 258 9.82 -16.85 31.89
C LEU A 258 8.81 -15.96 32.64
N GLY A 259 7.54 -16.37 32.67
CA GLY A 259 6.45 -15.65 33.36
C GLY A 259 5.14 -15.59 32.57
N SER A 260 4.08 -15.16 33.26
CA SER A 260 2.63 -15.32 32.97
C SER A 260 2.07 -14.75 31.66
N ASN A 261 2.89 -14.39 30.67
CA ASN A 261 2.43 -14.13 29.30
C ASN A 261 3.53 -14.46 28.27
N PRO A 262 3.52 -15.65 27.64
CA PRO A 262 4.38 -15.95 26.48
C PRO A 262 4.09 -15.03 25.28
N ALA A 263 2.99 -14.26 25.33
CA ALA A 263 2.54 -13.30 24.33
C ALA A 263 3.30 -11.95 24.31
N ALA A 264 4.16 -11.70 25.29
CA ALA A 264 4.81 -10.40 25.51
C ALA A 264 5.84 -10.00 24.42
N CYS A 265 6.80 -10.88 24.12
CA CYS A 265 7.67 -10.75 22.93
C CYS A 265 7.02 -11.28 21.65
N LEU A 266 5.84 -11.90 21.79
CA LEU A 266 5.04 -12.38 20.67
C LEU A 266 4.58 -11.20 19.81
N ALA A 267 4.54 -9.96 20.30
CA ALA A 267 4.17 -8.78 19.49
C ALA A 267 5.07 -8.56 18.25
N ASP A 268 6.39 -8.77 18.35
CA ASP A 268 7.31 -8.62 17.20
C ASP A 268 7.39 -9.91 16.36
N ALA A 269 7.34 -11.08 16.98
CA ALA A 269 7.20 -12.35 16.26
C ALA A 269 5.87 -12.45 15.48
N TYR A 270 4.79 -11.88 16.03
CA TYR A 270 3.47 -11.78 15.43
C TYR A 270 3.44 -10.77 14.29
N ARG A 271 4.13 -9.65 14.44
CA ARG A 271 4.38 -8.73 13.32
C ARG A 271 5.11 -9.43 12.18
N ALA A 272 6.15 -10.22 12.48
CA ALA A 272 6.88 -11.00 11.47
C ALA A 272 6.00 -12.08 10.82
N SER A 273 5.17 -12.80 11.59
CA SER A 273 4.28 -13.83 11.05
C SER A 273 3.17 -13.26 10.17
N LEU A 274 2.60 -12.11 10.54
CA LEU A 274 1.63 -11.38 9.73
C LEU A 274 2.25 -10.88 8.42
N LEU A 275 3.50 -10.41 8.44
CA LEU A 275 4.23 -10.04 7.22
C LEU A 275 4.42 -11.28 6.34
N ALA A 276 4.89 -12.39 6.91
CA ALA A 276 5.08 -13.65 6.19
C ALA A 276 3.78 -14.16 5.56
N ALA A 277 2.64 -14.05 6.25
CA ALA A 277 1.32 -14.43 5.72
C ALA A 277 0.93 -13.58 4.49
N ASN A 278 1.16 -12.27 4.53
CA ASN A 278 0.91 -11.38 3.39
C ASN A 278 1.85 -11.69 2.21
N LEU A 279 3.13 -11.93 2.48
CA LEU A 279 4.10 -12.33 1.45
C LEU A 279 3.72 -13.67 0.81
N ALA A 280 3.26 -14.64 1.61
CA ALA A 280 2.76 -15.92 1.13
C ALA A 280 1.51 -15.75 0.25
N GLY A 281 0.59 -14.83 0.60
CA GLY A 281 -0.55 -14.47 -0.23
C GLY A 281 -0.14 -13.92 -1.60
N MET A 282 0.87 -13.04 -1.64
CA MET A 282 1.42 -12.53 -2.90
C MET A 282 2.08 -13.64 -3.73
N LEU A 283 2.90 -14.49 -3.10
CA LEU A 283 3.54 -15.62 -3.75
C LEU A 283 2.48 -16.57 -4.36
N LEU A 284 1.41 -16.86 -3.62
CA LEU A 284 0.30 -17.68 -4.08
C LEU A 284 -0.37 -17.08 -5.33
N CYS A 285 -0.60 -15.76 -5.35
CA CYS A 285 -1.16 -15.07 -6.51
C CYS A 285 -0.26 -15.22 -7.76
N ILE A 286 1.06 -15.10 -7.59
CA ILE A 286 2.05 -15.27 -8.67
C ILE A 286 2.03 -16.72 -9.19
N ILE A 287 2.03 -17.71 -8.30
CA ILE A 287 1.98 -19.12 -8.68
C ILE A 287 0.69 -19.43 -9.45
N ILE A 288 -0.46 -18.98 -8.96
CA ILE A 288 -1.76 -19.16 -9.63
C ILE A 288 -1.75 -18.48 -11.01
N GLY A 289 -1.24 -17.25 -11.11
CA GLY A 289 -1.11 -16.52 -12.37
C GLY A 289 -0.25 -17.28 -13.39
N PHE A 290 0.91 -17.79 -12.95
CA PHE A 290 1.79 -18.59 -13.81
C PHE A 290 1.11 -19.87 -14.30
N ILE A 291 0.37 -20.57 -13.43
CA ILE A 291 -0.40 -21.77 -13.81
C ILE A 291 -1.45 -21.43 -14.87
N ILE A 292 -2.20 -20.33 -14.70
CA ILE A 292 -3.22 -19.88 -15.66
C ILE A 292 -2.58 -19.54 -17.00
N PHE A 293 -1.46 -18.82 -17.00
CA PHE A 293 -0.73 -18.47 -18.21
C PHE A 293 -0.27 -19.71 -18.99
N LYS A 294 0.31 -20.70 -18.28
CA LYS A 294 0.72 -21.98 -18.90
C LYS A 294 -0.46 -22.81 -19.40
N LYS A 295 -1.58 -22.82 -18.67
CA LYS A 295 -2.78 -23.60 -19.00
C LYS A 295 -3.80 -22.83 -19.86
N ARG A 296 -3.47 -21.66 -20.40
CA ARG A 296 -4.37 -20.82 -21.20
C ARG A 296 -4.98 -21.52 -22.44
N LYS A 297 -4.29 -22.54 -22.98
CA LYS A 297 -4.76 -23.35 -24.13
C LYS A 297 -5.80 -24.42 -23.74
N CYS A 298 -5.99 -24.71 -22.46
CA CYS A 298 -6.97 -25.70 -22.02
C CYS A 298 -8.39 -25.15 -22.18
N LYS A 299 -9.32 -25.95 -22.74
CA LYS A 299 -10.73 -25.54 -23.00
C LYS A 299 -11.40 -24.92 -21.76
N ALA A 300 -11.17 -25.45 -20.55
CA ALA A 300 -11.75 -24.90 -19.32
C ALA A 300 -11.29 -23.47 -18.98
N VAL A 301 -10.04 -23.12 -19.31
CA VAL A 301 -9.46 -21.78 -19.07
C VAL A 301 -9.76 -20.85 -20.25
N ALA A 302 -9.70 -21.38 -21.48
CA ALA A 302 -10.01 -20.64 -22.70
C ALA A 302 -11.48 -20.18 -22.77
N MET A 303 -12.41 -20.98 -22.22
CA MET A 303 -13.84 -20.63 -22.18
C MET A 303 -14.16 -19.48 -21.22
N GLY A 304 -13.28 -19.16 -20.26
CA GLY A 304 -13.48 -18.08 -19.31
C GLY A 304 -12.37 -17.06 -19.38
N MET A 305 -12.59 -15.95 -20.10
CA MET A 305 -11.71 -14.75 -20.23
C MET A 305 -10.52 -14.76 -19.26
N TRP A 306 -9.42 -15.40 -19.66
CA TRP A 306 -8.27 -15.65 -18.77
C TRP A 306 -7.49 -14.38 -18.47
N THR A 307 -7.50 -13.42 -19.40
CA THR A 307 -6.90 -12.09 -19.25
C THR A 307 -7.54 -11.30 -18.10
N VAL A 308 -8.87 -11.33 -17.97
CA VAL A 308 -9.58 -10.70 -16.85
C VAL A 308 -9.20 -11.35 -15.52
N LEU A 309 -8.97 -12.67 -15.51
CA LEU A 309 -8.53 -13.39 -14.31
C LEU A 309 -7.12 -12.98 -13.88
N GLU A 310 -6.20 -12.74 -14.83
CA GLU A 310 -4.86 -12.21 -14.52
C GLU A 310 -4.94 -10.81 -13.88
N VAL A 311 -5.85 -9.94 -14.34
CA VAL A 311 -6.05 -8.62 -13.73
C VAL A 311 -6.61 -8.74 -12.31
N VAL A 312 -7.53 -9.68 -12.06
CA VAL A 312 -8.03 -9.96 -10.70
C VAL A 312 -6.90 -10.42 -9.78
N LEU A 313 -6.00 -11.29 -10.25
CA LEU A 313 -4.85 -11.75 -9.47
C LEU A 313 -3.85 -10.63 -9.19
N LEU A 314 -3.59 -9.76 -10.17
CA LEU A 314 -2.75 -8.59 -9.99
C LEU A 314 -3.36 -7.62 -8.97
N GLY A 315 -4.68 -7.41 -9.02
CA GLY A 315 -5.41 -6.63 -8.02
C GLY A 315 -5.28 -7.23 -6.61
N ALA A 316 -5.49 -8.54 -6.46
CA ALA A 316 -5.33 -9.24 -5.18
C ALA A 316 -3.89 -9.14 -4.63
N MET A 317 -2.87 -9.26 -5.50
CA MET A 317 -1.47 -9.08 -5.12
C MET A 317 -1.21 -7.66 -4.59
N LEU A 318 -1.76 -6.62 -5.24
CA LEU A 318 -1.65 -5.23 -4.76
C LEU A 318 -2.36 -5.03 -3.41
N MET A 319 -3.50 -5.70 -3.17
CA MET A 319 -4.17 -5.65 -1.87
C MET A 319 -3.32 -6.28 -0.76
N TYR A 320 -2.65 -7.41 -1.01
CA TYR A 320 -1.69 -7.98 -0.05
C TYR A 320 -0.46 -7.08 0.14
N ALA A 321 0.06 -6.48 -0.93
CA ALA A 321 1.16 -5.52 -0.86
C ALA A 321 0.79 -4.30 0.00
N SER A 322 -0.48 -3.86 -0.04
CA SER A 322 -0.96 -2.76 0.80
C SER A 322 -0.87 -3.07 2.29
N ALA A 323 -1.13 -4.32 2.71
CA ALA A 323 -0.95 -4.75 4.10
C ALA A 323 0.54 -4.83 4.47
N ALA A 324 1.40 -5.30 3.56
CA ALA A 324 2.85 -5.32 3.75
C ALA A 324 3.46 -3.91 3.85
N SER A 325 2.84 -2.89 3.26
CA SER A 325 3.32 -1.51 3.36
C SER A 325 3.30 -0.95 4.79
N GLN A 326 2.51 -1.52 5.70
CA GLN A 326 2.43 -1.12 7.12
C GLN A 326 3.76 -1.27 7.87
N TYR A 327 4.67 -2.10 7.36
CA TYR A 327 5.97 -2.36 7.95
C TYR A 327 7.05 -1.35 7.55
N ILE A 328 6.74 -0.39 6.68
CA ILE A 328 7.65 0.70 6.34
C ILE A 328 7.90 1.57 7.59
N SER A 329 9.15 1.83 7.93
CA SER A 329 9.52 2.59 9.15
C SER A 329 9.11 4.07 9.08
N VAL A 330 9.14 4.65 7.88
CA VAL A 330 8.83 6.07 7.65
C VAL A 330 7.33 6.30 7.45
N ALA A 331 6.73 7.14 8.28
CA ALA A 331 5.28 7.35 8.31
C ALA A 331 4.67 7.91 7.01
N ARG A 332 5.33 8.89 6.38
CA ARG A 332 4.90 9.44 5.08
C ARG A 332 4.80 8.36 4.00
N TRP A 333 5.79 7.47 3.93
CA TRP A 333 5.89 6.45 2.88
C TRP A 333 4.93 5.30 3.13
N ARG A 334 4.77 4.88 4.39
CA ARG A 334 3.74 3.91 4.81
C ARG A 334 2.36 4.33 4.35
N CYS A 335 2.05 5.62 4.52
CA CYS A 335 0.77 6.18 4.16
C CYS A 335 0.49 6.15 2.65
N VAL A 336 1.41 6.77 1.89
CA VAL A 336 1.27 6.92 0.45
C VAL A 336 1.23 5.55 -0.21
N ALA A 337 2.18 4.66 0.14
CA ALA A 337 2.21 3.32 -0.40
C ALA A 337 0.96 2.51 -0.03
N GLY A 338 0.51 2.59 1.22
CA GLY A 338 -0.69 1.88 1.68
C GLY A 338 -1.96 2.31 0.95
N ALA A 339 -2.15 3.62 0.73
CA ALA A 339 -3.28 4.14 -0.03
C ALA A 339 -3.23 3.73 -1.51
N TRP A 340 -2.08 3.94 -2.17
CA TRP A 340 -1.93 3.60 -3.59
C TRP A 340 -2.15 2.12 -3.87
N LEU A 341 -1.47 1.25 -3.12
CA LEU A 341 -1.54 -0.19 -3.32
C LEU A 341 -2.95 -0.72 -3.06
N ARG A 342 -3.65 -0.19 -2.04
CA ARG A 342 -5.00 -0.65 -1.72
C ARG A 342 -6.01 -0.23 -2.76
N GLU A 343 -6.03 1.05 -3.14
CA GLU A 343 -7.06 1.55 -4.07
C GLU A 343 -6.87 1.01 -5.48
N LEU A 344 -5.62 0.94 -5.97
CA LEU A 344 -5.35 0.31 -7.26
C LEU A 344 -5.67 -1.19 -7.23
N GLY A 345 -5.36 -1.87 -6.13
CA GLY A 345 -5.70 -3.28 -5.94
C GLY A 345 -7.21 -3.53 -5.92
N PHE A 346 -7.97 -2.70 -5.20
CA PHE A 346 -9.42 -2.78 -5.12
C PHE A 346 -10.08 -2.57 -6.48
N VAL A 347 -9.71 -1.50 -7.19
CA VAL A 347 -10.27 -1.20 -8.52
C VAL A 347 -9.89 -2.27 -9.54
N ALA A 348 -8.66 -2.76 -9.54
CA ALA A 348 -8.24 -3.84 -10.44
C ALA A 348 -8.97 -5.16 -10.13
N CYS A 349 -9.13 -5.53 -8.86
CA CYS A 349 -9.79 -6.77 -8.45
C CYS A 349 -11.31 -6.69 -8.62
N TYR A 350 -11.97 -5.84 -7.84
CA TYR A 350 -13.43 -5.77 -7.80
C TYR A 350 -14.01 -5.06 -9.03
N GLY A 351 -13.31 -4.09 -9.62
CA GLY A 351 -13.71 -3.51 -10.91
C GLY A 351 -13.75 -4.57 -12.02
N SER A 352 -12.79 -5.50 -12.04
CA SER A 352 -12.79 -6.64 -12.97
C SER A 352 -13.91 -7.65 -12.68
N VAL A 353 -14.22 -7.91 -11.41
CA VAL A 353 -15.36 -8.77 -11.01
C VAL A 353 -16.69 -8.16 -11.46
N VAL A 354 -16.88 -6.85 -11.26
CA VAL A 354 -18.07 -6.12 -11.71
C VAL A 354 -18.16 -6.12 -13.24
N LEU A 355 -17.05 -5.87 -13.95
CA LEU A 355 -17.03 -5.96 -15.41
C LEU A 355 -17.34 -7.36 -15.91
N ARG A 356 -16.86 -8.41 -15.24
CA ARG A 356 -17.22 -9.79 -15.59
C ARG A 356 -18.72 -10.02 -15.45
N LEU A 357 -19.35 -9.53 -14.38
CA LEU A 357 -20.81 -9.58 -14.22
C LEU A 357 -21.54 -8.78 -15.31
N TRP A 358 -21.01 -7.63 -15.71
CA TRP A 358 -21.57 -6.84 -16.81
C TRP A 358 -21.48 -7.57 -18.15
N VAL A 359 -20.34 -8.20 -18.46
CA VAL A 359 -20.17 -9.03 -19.66
C VAL A 359 -21.18 -10.17 -19.66
N LEU A 360 -21.34 -10.86 -18.52
CA LEU A 360 -22.36 -11.90 -18.37
C LEU A 360 -23.76 -11.34 -18.67
N LEU A 361 -24.14 -10.20 -18.07
CA LEU A 361 -25.45 -9.58 -18.33
C LEU A 361 -25.65 -9.19 -19.80
N ALA A 362 -24.62 -8.62 -20.44
CA ALA A 362 -24.65 -8.19 -21.84
C ALA A 362 -24.91 -9.38 -22.77
N GLU A 363 -24.26 -10.52 -22.50
CA GLU A 363 -24.41 -11.75 -23.27
C GLU A 363 -25.85 -12.28 -23.27
N PHE A 364 -26.59 -12.18 -22.16
CA PHE A 364 -27.99 -12.64 -22.08
C PHE A 364 -29.01 -11.63 -22.62
N ARG A 365 -28.66 -10.34 -22.69
CA ARG A 365 -29.59 -9.30 -23.18
C ARG A 365 -29.64 -9.24 -24.70
N THR A 366 -28.64 -9.75 -25.42
CA THR A 366 -28.64 -9.72 -26.87
C THR A 366 -29.68 -10.68 -27.44
N ARG A 367 -30.79 -10.14 -27.99
CA ARG A 367 -31.89 -10.90 -28.61
C ARG A 367 -31.57 -11.50 -29.99
N LYS A 368 -30.30 -11.45 -30.43
CA LYS A 368 -29.88 -11.96 -31.74
C LYS A 368 -29.43 -13.42 -31.59
N ALA A 369 -29.76 -14.27 -32.57
CA ALA A 369 -29.38 -15.69 -32.59
C ALA A 369 -27.85 -15.91 -32.55
N HIS A 370 -27.08 -14.89 -32.91
CA HIS A 370 -25.64 -14.87 -32.77
C HIS A 370 -25.23 -14.32 -31.39
N ARG A 371 -24.60 -15.18 -30.58
CA ARG A 371 -24.03 -14.84 -29.26
C ARG A 371 -22.95 -13.77 -29.44
N TRP A 372 -23.26 -12.53 -29.11
CA TRP A 372 -22.28 -11.46 -29.15
C TRP A 372 -21.47 -11.47 -27.84
N THR A 373 -20.22 -11.91 -27.91
CA THR A 373 -19.27 -11.81 -26.81
C THR A 373 -18.36 -10.59 -27.05
N PRO A 374 -18.30 -9.62 -26.12
CA PRO A 374 -17.37 -8.49 -26.24
C PRO A 374 -15.93 -9.01 -26.32
N ARG A 375 -15.08 -8.33 -27.09
CA ARG A 375 -13.68 -8.74 -27.25
C ARG A 375 -12.91 -8.51 -25.96
N ASP A 376 -11.97 -9.40 -25.63
CA ASP A 376 -11.08 -9.26 -24.46
C ASP A 376 -10.36 -7.91 -24.43
N SER A 377 -9.95 -7.39 -25.60
CA SER A 377 -9.28 -6.08 -25.70
C SER A 377 -10.19 -4.88 -25.41
N GLU A 378 -11.51 -5.01 -25.58
CA GLU A 378 -12.47 -3.97 -25.21
C GLU A 378 -12.66 -3.97 -23.70
N VAL A 379 -12.80 -5.15 -23.10
CA VAL A 379 -12.95 -5.29 -21.64
C VAL A 379 -11.70 -4.81 -20.91
N LEU A 380 -10.51 -5.20 -21.38
CA LEU A 380 -9.23 -4.75 -20.80
C LEU A 380 -9.05 -3.23 -20.91
N ARG A 381 -9.50 -2.60 -21.99
CA ARG A 381 -9.46 -1.12 -22.13
C ARG A 381 -10.32 -0.44 -21.07
N ILE A 382 -11.51 -0.99 -20.77
CA ILE A 382 -12.39 -0.43 -19.72
C ILE A 382 -11.74 -0.60 -18.34
N VAL A 383 -11.16 -1.77 -18.03
CA VAL A 383 -10.44 -1.97 -16.75
C VAL A 383 -9.27 -0.99 -16.63
N ALA A 384 -8.46 -0.86 -17.67
CA ALA A 384 -7.32 0.05 -17.69
C ALA A 384 -7.76 1.51 -17.48
N ALA A 385 -8.87 1.93 -18.09
CA ALA A 385 -9.43 3.25 -17.87
C ALA A 385 -9.89 3.48 -16.41
N MET A 386 -10.51 2.48 -15.78
CA MET A 386 -10.88 2.57 -14.36
C MET A 386 -9.65 2.68 -13.45
N VAL A 387 -8.62 1.87 -13.69
CA VAL A 387 -7.36 1.91 -12.93
C VAL A 387 -6.63 3.25 -13.13
N LEU A 388 -6.60 3.77 -14.36
CA LEU A 388 -6.02 5.09 -14.65
C LEU A 388 -6.78 6.21 -13.93
N GLY A 389 -8.11 6.16 -13.91
CA GLY A 389 -8.94 7.11 -13.15
C GLY A 389 -8.62 7.07 -11.65
N ALA A 390 -8.44 5.88 -11.08
CA ALA A 390 -8.02 5.72 -9.69
C ALA A 390 -6.60 6.26 -9.43
N ALA A 391 -5.65 6.06 -10.36
CA ALA A 391 -4.31 6.63 -10.26
C ALA A 391 -4.32 8.17 -10.30
N CYS A 392 -5.15 8.79 -11.13
CA CYS A 392 -5.34 10.24 -11.15
C CYS A 392 -5.97 10.78 -9.86
N TYR A 393 -6.93 10.05 -9.27
CA TYR A 393 -7.46 10.39 -7.95
C TYR A 393 -6.37 10.32 -6.87
N LEU A 394 -5.55 9.28 -6.90
CA LEU A 394 -4.47 9.07 -5.94
C LEU A 394 -3.33 10.07 -6.08
N SER A 395 -3.05 10.58 -7.29
CA SER A 395 -2.08 11.65 -7.48
C SER A 395 -2.52 12.95 -6.82
N ALA A 396 -3.81 13.30 -6.93
CA ALA A 396 -4.40 14.43 -6.19
C ALA A 396 -4.37 14.20 -4.66
N PHE A 397 -4.65 12.98 -4.20
CA PHE A 397 -4.49 12.62 -2.79
C PHE A 397 -3.04 12.83 -2.31
N THR A 398 -2.04 12.38 -3.07
CA THR A 398 -0.63 12.58 -2.69
C THR A 398 -0.21 14.03 -2.68
N ALA A 399 -0.67 14.82 -3.65
CA ALA A 399 -0.34 16.25 -3.73
C ALA A 399 -0.90 17.02 -2.52
N THR A 400 -2.08 16.63 -2.02
CA THR A 400 -2.73 17.32 -0.88
C THR A 400 -2.28 16.81 0.48
N THR A 401 -1.81 15.57 0.59
CA THR A 401 -1.34 14.96 1.85
C THR A 401 0.15 15.15 2.10
N ALA A 402 0.98 15.33 1.06
CA ALA A 402 2.41 15.57 1.20
C ALA A 402 2.77 17.00 1.67
N CYS A 403 1.79 17.92 1.67
CA CYS A 403 1.99 19.34 1.99
C CYS A 403 1.80 19.70 3.47
N GLU A 404 1.21 18.84 4.31
CA GLU A 404 1.09 19.09 5.77
C GLU A 404 2.25 18.41 6.50
N ALA A 405 3.37 19.12 6.66
CA ALA A 405 4.56 18.63 7.37
C ALA A 405 4.45 18.72 8.90
N ASP A 406 3.48 19.47 9.41
CA ASP A 406 3.34 19.75 10.84
C ASP A 406 1.97 19.30 11.33
N VAL A 407 1.98 18.67 12.51
CA VAL A 407 0.84 18.22 13.32
C VAL A 407 0.55 16.70 13.21
N SER A 408 1.19 15.96 14.12
CA SER A 408 0.67 14.73 14.75
C SER A 408 0.72 13.39 13.99
N GLY A 409 1.72 13.12 13.15
CA GLY A 409 2.05 11.74 12.74
C GLY A 409 0.91 10.92 12.10
N GLY A 410 -0.17 11.60 11.68
CA GLY A 410 -1.34 11.04 11.04
C GLY A 410 -1.16 11.02 9.54
N CYS A 411 -1.62 9.95 8.90
CA CYS A 411 -1.32 9.66 7.49
C CYS A 411 -2.30 10.33 6.51
N ALA A 412 -3.53 10.70 6.90
CA ALA A 412 -4.41 11.43 5.99
C ALA A 412 -5.38 12.34 6.71
N ARG A 413 -5.83 13.38 6.01
CA ARG A 413 -7.00 14.15 6.42
C ARG A 413 -8.24 13.25 6.38
N ALA A 414 -8.97 13.16 7.49
CA ALA A 414 -10.11 12.24 7.67
C ALA A 414 -11.13 12.28 6.53
N ALA A 415 -11.28 13.43 5.85
CA ALA A 415 -12.16 13.61 4.70
C ALA A 415 -11.88 12.64 3.53
N TRP A 416 -10.61 12.38 3.18
CA TRP A 416 -10.26 11.50 2.06
C TRP A 416 -10.71 10.06 2.29
N HIS A 417 -10.65 9.61 3.54
CA HIS A 417 -11.12 8.28 3.91
C HIS A 417 -12.61 8.09 3.64
N HIS A 418 -13.44 9.12 3.81
CA HIS A 418 -14.88 9.03 3.52
C HIS A 418 -15.17 9.01 2.02
N VAL A 419 -14.47 9.85 1.24
CA VAL A 419 -14.64 9.91 -0.22
C VAL A 419 -14.29 8.58 -0.86
N THR A 420 -13.14 8.01 -0.49
CA THR A 420 -12.73 6.68 -0.97
C THR A 420 -13.74 5.60 -0.59
N ALA A 421 -14.22 5.59 0.67
CA ALA A 421 -15.21 4.61 1.11
C ALA A 421 -16.52 4.69 0.30
N ALA A 422 -16.98 5.91 0.03
CA ALA A 422 -18.18 6.13 -0.75
C ALA A 422 -18.00 5.60 -2.18
N ALA A 423 -16.85 5.87 -2.80
CA ALA A 423 -16.52 5.35 -4.13
C ALA A 423 -16.46 3.81 -4.17
N GLU A 424 -15.82 3.17 -3.18
CA GLU A 424 -15.76 1.71 -3.04
C GLU A 424 -17.18 1.11 -2.95
N LEU A 425 -18.03 1.66 -2.06
CA LEU A 425 -19.40 1.17 -1.86
C LEU A 425 -20.29 1.39 -3.09
N LEU A 426 -20.15 2.51 -3.79
CA LEU A 426 -20.88 2.78 -5.04
C LEU A 426 -20.52 1.78 -6.13
N LEU A 427 -19.23 1.44 -6.28
CA LEU A 427 -18.77 0.42 -7.23
C LEU A 427 -19.40 -0.95 -6.92
N LEU A 428 -19.36 -1.37 -5.65
CA LEU A 428 -19.92 -2.65 -5.22
C LEU A 428 -21.45 -2.69 -5.39
N PHE A 429 -22.14 -1.60 -5.04
CA PHE A 429 -23.58 -1.48 -5.23
C PHE A 429 -23.98 -1.55 -6.70
N ALA A 430 -23.25 -0.88 -7.59
CA ALA A 430 -23.46 -1.00 -9.03
C ALA A 430 -23.28 -2.46 -9.50
N GLY A 431 -22.26 -3.16 -8.99
CA GLY A 431 -22.06 -4.59 -9.21
C GLY A 431 -23.24 -5.46 -8.77
N LEU A 432 -23.79 -5.20 -7.58
CA LEU A 432 -24.98 -5.90 -7.07
C LEU A 432 -26.22 -5.64 -7.93
N GLN A 433 -26.42 -4.42 -8.40
CA GLN A 433 -27.53 -4.08 -9.31
C GLN A 433 -27.41 -4.85 -10.63
N ILE A 434 -26.19 -4.96 -11.18
CA ILE A 434 -25.93 -5.77 -12.38
C ILE A 434 -26.20 -7.26 -12.10
N ALA A 435 -25.74 -7.77 -10.96
CA ALA A 435 -25.98 -9.16 -10.54
C ALA A 435 -27.48 -9.47 -10.34
N TYR A 436 -28.25 -8.50 -9.83
CA TYR A 436 -29.70 -8.59 -9.68
C TYR A 436 -30.41 -8.56 -11.03
N ALA A 437 -30.00 -7.65 -11.94
CA ALA A 437 -30.52 -7.61 -13.30
C ALA A 437 -30.27 -8.92 -14.06
N ALA A 438 -29.16 -9.61 -13.76
CA ALA A 438 -28.80 -10.92 -14.31
C ALA A 438 -29.44 -12.11 -13.57
N ARG A 439 -30.33 -11.92 -12.59
CA ARG A 439 -30.83 -13.00 -11.72
C ARG A 439 -31.51 -14.17 -12.46
N ASN A 440 -32.19 -13.86 -13.56
CA ASN A 440 -32.90 -14.85 -14.37
C ASN A 440 -32.00 -15.53 -15.40
N ALA A 441 -30.73 -15.10 -15.52
CA ALA A 441 -29.78 -15.73 -16.41
C ALA A 441 -29.31 -17.06 -15.81
N ASN A 442 -29.58 -18.16 -16.51
CA ASN A 442 -29.07 -19.47 -16.17
C ASN A 442 -27.65 -19.62 -16.74
N VAL A 443 -26.66 -19.12 -16.00
CA VAL A 443 -25.25 -19.21 -16.39
C VAL A 443 -24.73 -20.59 -16.02
N PRO A 444 -23.97 -21.28 -16.90
CA PRO A 444 -23.29 -22.51 -16.52
C PRO A 444 -22.45 -22.27 -15.26
N PHE A 445 -22.44 -23.27 -14.37
CA PHE A 445 -21.64 -23.28 -13.13
C PHE A 445 -22.04 -22.27 -12.05
N GLN A 446 -23.23 -21.65 -12.17
CA GLN A 446 -23.69 -20.61 -11.24
C GLN A 446 -22.64 -19.50 -11.04
N GLU A 447 -21.83 -19.19 -12.07
CA GLU A 447 -20.73 -18.20 -12.01
C GLU A 447 -21.22 -16.86 -11.43
N ARG A 448 -22.42 -16.42 -11.82
CA ARG A 448 -23.09 -15.23 -11.28
C ARG A 448 -23.21 -15.25 -9.76
N GLY A 449 -23.59 -16.39 -9.18
CA GLY A 449 -23.79 -16.53 -7.73
C GLY A 449 -22.49 -16.30 -6.96
N TRP A 450 -21.41 -16.96 -7.39
CA TRP A 450 -20.09 -16.81 -6.77
C TRP A 450 -19.53 -15.40 -6.89
N LEU A 451 -19.66 -14.76 -8.05
CA LEU A 451 -19.23 -13.37 -8.24
C LEU A 451 -20.06 -12.40 -7.37
N ALA A 452 -21.37 -12.64 -7.24
CA ALA A 452 -22.23 -11.84 -6.37
C ALA A 452 -21.88 -12.03 -4.88
N THR A 453 -21.55 -13.26 -4.46
CA THR A 453 -21.10 -13.56 -3.09
C THR A 453 -19.79 -12.83 -2.77
N ALA A 454 -18.85 -12.75 -3.72
CA ALA A 454 -17.62 -11.99 -3.54
C ALA A 454 -17.89 -10.49 -3.27
N ILE A 455 -18.82 -9.89 -4.03
CA ILE A 455 -19.20 -8.48 -3.86
C ILE A 455 -19.91 -8.25 -2.52
N TRP A 456 -20.81 -9.15 -2.11
CA TRP A 456 -21.47 -9.07 -0.81
C TRP A 456 -20.48 -9.18 0.36
N ALA A 457 -19.54 -10.14 0.27
CA ALA A 457 -18.52 -10.33 1.29
C ALA A 457 -17.62 -9.10 1.43
N GLU A 458 -17.21 -8.50 0.31
CA GLU A 458 -16.44 -7.26 0.32
C GLU A 458 -17.23 -6.08 0.88
N GLY A 459 -18.49 -5.93 0.48
CA GLY A 459 -19.37 -4.89 1.02
C GLY A 459 -19.54 -4.99 2.54
N LEU A 460 -19.71 -6.22 3.05
CA LEU A 460 -19.79 -6.47 4.48
C LEU A 460 -18.47 -6.19 5.20
N CYS A 461 -17.34 -6.68 4.66
CA CYS A 461 -16.02 -6.44 5.23
C CYS A 461 -15.67 -4.93 5.25
N GLY A 462 -15.94 -4.23 4.15
CA GLY A 462 -15.71 -2.81 4.00
C GLY A 462 -16.56 -1.97 4.96
N THR A 463 -17.85 -2.26 5.08
CA THR A 463 -18.75 -1.57 6.01
C THR A 463 -18.40 -1.84 7.47
N ALA A 464 -18.09 -3.10 7.83
CA ALA A 464 -17.67 -3.47 9.18
C ALA A 464 -16.39 -2.74 9.60
N TRP A 465 -15.41 -2.64 8.69
CA TRP A 465 -14.20 -1.86 8.92
C TRP A 465 -14.48 -0.39 9.19
N ARG A 466 -15.41 0.21 8.44
CA ARG A 466 -15.79 1.62 8.64
C ARG A 466 -16.57 1.83 9.92
N ALA A 467 -17.46 0.92 10.28
CA ALA A 467 -18.14 0.95 11.56
C ALA A 467 -17.14 0.92 12.73
N ALA A 468 -16.11 0.07 12.65
CA ALA A 468 -15.04 0.03 13.65
C ALA A 468 -14.26 1.36 13.72
N ALA A 469 -13.95 1.97 12.58
CA ALA A 469 -13.26 3.27 12.53
C ALA A 469 -14.10 4.41 13.13
N VAL A 470 -15.41 4.45 12.86
CA VAL A 470 -16.34 5.44 13.42
C VAL A 470 -16.55 5.24 14.92
N ALA A 471 -16.49 4.00 15.40
CA ALA A 471 -16.59 3.66 16.82
C ALA A 471 -15.34 4.02 17.64
N GLY A 472 -14.32 4.66 17.03
CA GLY A 472 -13.12 5.12 17.72
C GLY A 472 -11.99 4.10 17.79
N ALA A 473 -12.15 2.90 17.20
CA ALA A 473 -11.00 2.06 16.90
C ALA A 473 -10.19 2.74 15.78
N ALA A 474 -8.86 2.72 15.85
CA ALA A 474 -8.00 3.19 14.74
C ALA A 474 -7.41 1.98 13.98
N PRO A 475 -8.25 1.18 13.28
CA PRO A 475 -7.80 -0.07 12.67
C PRO A 475 -6.76 0.19 11.58
N GLU A 476 -6.76 1.35 10.93
CA GLU A 476 -5.74 1.76 9.95
C GLU A 476 -4.31 1.85 10.49
N ARG A 477 -4.12 1.96 11.82
CA ARG A 477 -2.79 1.97 12.45
C ARG A 477 -2.31 0.58 12.84
N SER A 478 -3.18 -0.43 12.77
CA SER A 478 -2.87 -1.78 13.22
C SER A 478 -2.52 -2.71 12.05
N ALA A 479 -1.31 -3.27 12.07
CA ALA A 479 -0.87 -4.25 11.07
C ALA A 479 -1.76 -5.50 11.05
N LEU A 480 -2.28 -5.90 12.22
CA LEU A 480 -3.23 -7.00 12.34
C LEU A 480 -4.52 -6.74 11.57
N ALA A 481 -5.17 -5.60 11.81
CA ALA A 481 -6.42 -5.33 11.13
C ALA A 481 -6.17 -5.16 9.62
N ALA A 482 -5.05 -4.53 9.21
CA ALA A 482 -4.69 -4.44 7.80
C ALA A 482 -4.52 -5.82 7.14
N ALA A 483 -3.83 -6.76 7.80
CA ALA A 483 -3.68 -8.13 7.33
C ALA A 483 -5.03 -8.87 7.29
N ALA A 484 -5.84 -8.78 8.35
CA ALA A 484 -7.16 -9.40 8.41
C ALA A 484 -8.07 -8.90 7.28
N ARG A 485 -8.09 -7.59 7.02
CA ARG A 485 -8.83 -7.00 5.90
C ARG A 485 -8.32 -7.51 4.57
N ALA A 486 -7.01 -7.55 4.36
CA ALA A 486 -6.43 -8.05 3.11
C ALA A 486 -6.81 -9.51 2.85
N HIS A 487 -6.67 -10.39 3.84
CA HIS A 487 -7.02 -11.82 3.69
C HIS A 487 -8.52 -12.06 3.53
N LEU A 488 -9.37 -11.36 4.28
CA LEU A 488 -10.83 -11.50 4.14
C LEU A 488 -11.30 -10.98 2.78
N SER A 489 -10.80 -9.83 2.35
CA SER A 489 -11.17 -9.25 1.07
C SER A 489 -10.65 -10.08 -0.12
N SER A 490 -9.33 -10.13 -0.26
CA SER A 490 -8.69 -10.75 -1.44
C SER A 490 -8.78 -12.27 -1.43
N GLY A 491 -8.72 -12.91 -0.26
CA GLY A 491 -8.85 -14.35 -0.12
C GLY A 491 -10.24 -14.84 -0.50
N ILE A 492 -11.31 -14.18 -0.03
CA ILE A 492 -12.69 -14.54 -0.40
C ILE A 492 -12.93 -14.27 -1.89
N ALA A 493 -12.46 -13.13 -2.43
CA ALA A 493 -12.57 -12.83 -3.86
C ALA A 493 -11.91 -13.90 -4.73
N LEU A 494 -10.67 -14.29 -4.41
CA LEU A 494 -9.96 -15.35 -5.13
C LEU A 494 -10.66 -16.70 -5.02
N ALA A 495 -11.13 -17.06 -3.82
CA ALA A 495 -11.88 -18.30 -3.61
C ALA A 495 -13.15 -18.34 -4.48
N CYS A 496 -13.94 -17.26 -4.49
CA CYS A 496 -15.17 -17.19 -5.29
C CYS A 496 -14.90 -17.21 -6.80
N VAL A 497 -13.81 -16.60 -7.28
CA VAL A 497 -13.48 -16.57 -8.72
C VAL A 497 -12.86 -17.90 -9.20
N LEU A 498 -12.05 -18.56 -8.36
CA LEU A 498 -11.32 -19.77 -8.72
C LEU A 498 -12.10 -21.07 -8.44
N ALA A 499 -12.86 -21.14 -7.33
CA ALA A 499 -13.54 -22.36 -6.89
C ALA A 499 -14.44 -22.98 -7.97
N PRO A 500 -15.29 -22.21 -8.71
CA PRO A 500 -16.14 -22.78 -9.74
C PRO A 500 -15.32 -23.43 -10.87
N ARG A 501 -14.18 -22.84 -11.23
CA ARG A 501 -13.32 -23.33 -12.31
C ARG A 501 -12.55 -24.58 -11.90
N LEU A 502 -12.04 -24.62 -10.68
CA LEU A 502 -11.28 -25.75 -10.14
C LEU A 502 -12.18 -26.96 -9.84
N TRP A 503 -13.34 -26.73 -9.22
CA TRP A 503 -14.31 -27.79 -8.89
C TRP A 503 -14.79 -28.52 -10.14
N HIS A 504 -15.15 -27.78 -11.20
CA HIS A 504 -15.61 -28.38 -12.44
C HIS A 504 -14.47 -29.02 -13.26
N GLY A 505 -13.28 -28.43 -13.27
CA GLY A 505 -12.09 -29.08 -13.84
C GLY A 505 -11.77 -30.41 -13.16
N TYR A 506 -11.90 -30.48 -11.84
CA TYR A 506 -11.77 -31.72 -11.08
C TYR A 506 -12.88 -32.72 -11.41
N ARG A 507 -14.15 -32.30 -11.37
CA ARG A 507 -15.31 -33.18 -11.62
C ARG A 507 -15.37 -33.74 -13.03
N THR A 508 -14.99 -32.96 -14.04
CA THR A 508 -14.92 -33.44 -15.44
C THR A 508 -13.81 -34.47 -15.62
N ARG A 509 -12.65 -34.27 -14.99
CA ARG A 509 -11.57 -35.28 -14.97
C ARG A 509 -11.97 -36.53 -14.20
N SER A 510 -12.61 -36.39 -13.04
CA SER A 510 -13.07 -37.55 -12.27
C SER A 510 -14.12 -38.35 -13.04
N LEU A 511 -15.06 -37.70 -13.72
CA LEU A 511 -16.05 -38.38 -14.56
C LEU A 511 -15.41 -39.02 -15.80
N ALA A 512 -14.47 -38.35 -16.46
CA ALA A 512 -13.74 -38.94 -17.58
C ALA A 512 -12.91 -40.16 -17.15
N GLN A 513 -12.31 -40.11 -15.95
CA GLN A 513 -11.55 -41.20 -15.37
C GLN A 513 -12.46 -42.35 -14.90
N GLU A 514 -13.65 -42.05 -14.38
CA GLU A 514 -14.68 -43.04 -14.04
C GLU A 514 -15.24 -43.75 -15.28
N VAL A 515 -15.50 -43.00 -16.37
CA VAL A 515 -15.94 -43.55 -17.67
C VAL A 515 -14.82 -44.34 -18.34
N SER A 516 -13.56 -43.90 -18.21
CA SER A 516 -12.40 -44.64 -18.70
C SER A 516 -12.13 -45.92 -17.90
N ARG A 517 -12.43 -45.93 -16.59
CA ARG A 517 -12.38 -47.14 -15.75
C ARG A 517 -13.49 -48.11 -16.13
N ARG A 518 -14.71 -47.59 -16.35
CA ARG A 518 -15.86 -48.34 -16.86
C ARG A 518 -15.86 -48.51 -18.39
N GLY A 519 -14.70 -48.37 -19.04
CA GLY A 519 -14.55 -48.77 -20.44
C GLY A 519 -14.87 -50.27 -20.60
N PRO A 520 -15.07 -50.78 -21.83
CA PRO A 520 -15.81 -52.02 -22.13
C PRO A 520 -15.30 -53.33 -21.50
N ALA A 521 -14.22 -53.30 -20.71
CA ALA A 521 -13.61 -54.47 -20.08
C ALA A 521 -14.31 -54.92 -18.78
N GLU A 522 -15.09 -54.06 -18.11
CA GLU A 522 -15.79 -54.42 -16.87
C GLU A 522 -17.29 -54.56 -17.12
N GLY A 523 -17.68 -55.65 -17.78
CA GLY A 523 -19.09 -55.94 -18.06
C GLY A 523 -19.41 -57.24 -18.81
N PHE A 524 -18.41 -58.05 -19.20
CA PHE A 524 -18.62 -59.42 -19.66
C PHE A 524 -17.76 -60.37 -18.83
N GLY A 525 -18.02 -60.37 -17.51
CA GLY A 525 -17.61 -61.48 -16.67
C GLY A 525 -18.51 -62.67 -17.01
N ALA A 526 -17.90 -63.74 -17.47
CA ALA A 526 -18.53 -64.98 -17.87
C ALA A 526 -19.40 -65.59 -16.75
N GLU A 527 -20.71 -65.38 -16.85
CA GLU A 527 -21.70 -66.40 -16.50
C GLU A 527 -22.62 -66.56 -17.72
N GLY A 528 -22.82 -67.81 -18.15
CA GLY A 528 -23.32 -68.16 -19.49
C GLY A 528 -24.69 -67.58 -19.82
N GLU A 529 -24.70 -66.46 -20.54
CA GLU A 529 -25.81 -66.03 -21.37
C GLU A 529 -25.37 -66.00 -22.84
N GLU A 530 -26.28 -66.45 -23.71
CA GLU A 530 -26.12 -66.52 -25.17
C GLU A 530 -25.47 -65.25 -25.74
N GLU A 531 -24.55 -65.45 -26.68
CA GLU A 531 -23.96 -64.38 -27.47
C GLU A 531 -25.11 -63.57 -28.11
N PRO A 532 -25.25 -62.26 -27.79
CA PRO A 532 -26.42 -61.49 -28.19
C PRO A 532 -26.50 -61.47 -29.71
N THR A 533 -27.68 -61.79 -30.23
CA THR A 533 -27.89 -61.86 -31.68
C THR A 533 -27.62 -60.50 -32.33
N SER A 534 -27.16 -60.48 -33.60
CA SER A 534 -26.85 -59.20 -34.28
C SER A 534 -28.05 -58.23 -34.31
N GLU A 535 -29.27 -58.75 -34.17
CA GLU A 535 -30.51 -57.99 -34.11
C GLU A 535 -30.73 -57.30 -32.76
N GLU A 536 -30.36 -57.95 -31.65
CA GLU A 536 -30.43 -57.38 -30.29
C GLU A 536 -29.43 -56.23 -30.14
N VAL A 537 -28.19 -56.42 -30.61
CA VAL A 537 -27.18 -55.35 -30.62
C VAL A 537 -27.68 -54.15 -31.44
N ARG A 538 -28.31 -54.41 -32.60
CA ARG A 538 -28.88 -53.36 -33.45
C ARG A 538 -30.08 -52.66 -32.79
N ALA A 539 -30.88 -53.37 -32.01
CA ALA A 539 -32.00 -52.82 -31.26
C ALA A 539 -31.54 -51.95 -30.06
N GLU A 540 -30.51 -52.40 -29.35
CA GLU A 540 -29.85 -51.65 -28.27
C GLU A 540 -29.22 -50.35 -28.80
N LEU A 541 -28.47 -50.43 -29.90
CA LEU A 541 -27.89 -49.26 -30.55
C LEU A 541 -28.97 -48.25 -30.94
N LYS A 542 -30.06 -48.72 -31.56
CA LYS A 542 -31.20 -47.84 -31.92
C LYS A 542 -31.82 -47.19 -30.69
N ARG A 543 -31.99 -47.92 -29.58
CA ARG A 543 -32.48 -47.35 -28.31
C ARG A 543 -31.54 -46.29 -27.76
N LEU A 544 -30.23 -46.54 -27.76
CA LEU A 544 -29.22 -45.59 -27.30
C LEU A 544 -29.21 -44.33 -28.18
N TYR A 545 -29.25 -44.47 -29.51
CA TYR A 545 -29.34 -43.33 -30.43
C TYR A 545 -30.62 -42.51 -30.20
N VAL A 546 -31.76 -43.16 -29.98
CA VAL A 546 -33.03 -42.47 -29.67
C VAL A 546 -32.95 -41.76 -28.31
N GLN A 547 -32.37 -42.39 -27.28
CA GLN A 547 -32.16 -41.74 -25.99
C GLN A 547 -31.22 -40.54 -26.13
N LEU A 548 -30.17 -40.65 -26.93
CA LEU A 548 -29.20 -39.59 -27.17
C LEU A 548 -29.83 -38.42 -27.95
N GLU A 549 -30.68 -38.72 -28.94
CA GLU A 549 -31.50 -37.75 -29.67
C GLU A 549 -32.51 -37.05 -28.75
N ILE A 550 -33.17 -37.79 -27.85
CA ILE A 550 -34.11 -37.23 -26.85
C ILE A 550 -33.35 -36.34 -25.87
N LEU A 551 -32.20 -36.78 -25.34
CA LEU A 551 -31.38 -36.00 -24.42
C LEU A 551 -30.80 -34.75 -25.10
N ARG A 552 -30.38 -34.86 -26.36
CA ARG A 552 -29.92 -33.73 -27.19
C ARG A 552 -31.06 -32.73 -27.40
N ASN A 553 -32.26 -33.19 -27.73
CA ASN A 553 -33.42 -32.30 -27.89
C ASN A 553 -33.88 -31.70 -26.56
N GLN A 554 -33.81 -32.44 -25.46
CA GLN A 554 -34.13 -31.91 -24.13
C GLN A 554 -33.12 -30.85 -23.68
N THR A 555 -31.82 -31.08 -23.88
CA THR A 555 -30.75 -30.10 -23.57
C THR A 555 -30.85 -28.86 -24.44
N LEU A 556 -31.03 -29.03 -25.76
CA LEU A 556 -31.30 -27.93 -26.70
C LEU A 556 -32.51 -27.08 -26.29
N ARG A 557 -33.58 -27.67 -25.74
CA ARG A 557 -34.77 -26.92 -25.30
C ARG A 557 -34.65 -26.35 -23.88
N ARG A 558 -33.86 -27.00 -23.02
CA ARG A 558 -33.69 -26.59 -21.62
C ARG A 558 -32.88 -25.31 -21.53
N ASP A 559 -31.83 -25.22 -22.34
CA ASP A 559 -30.81 -24.16 -22.28
C ASP A 559 -31.05 -23.05 -23.32
N ASN A 560 -32.13 -23.14 -24.10
CA ASN A 560 -32.44 -22.19 -25.15
C ASN A 560 -33.70 -21.36 -24.83
N PRO A 561 -33.54 -20.09 -24.38
CA PRO A 561 -34.64 -19.23 -23.98
C PRO A 561 -35.59 -18.86 -25.13
N HIS A 562 -35.20 -19.13 -26.38
CA HIS A 562 -36.01 -18.86 -27.58
C HIS A 562 -36.97 -20.01 -27.94
N ILE A 563 -36.82 -21.19 -27.33
CA ILE A 563 -37.74 -22.31 -27.52
C ILE A 563 -38.74 -22.33 -26.36
N SER A 564 -40.03 -22.19 -26.68
CA SER A 564 -41.08 -22.23 -25.66
C SER A 564 -41.12 -23.61 -24.98
N LYS A 565 -40.98 -23.64 -23.65
CA LYS A 565 -40.96 -24.87 -22.82
C LYS A 565 -42.32 -25.57 -22.67
N ARG A 566 -43.36 -25.09 -23.36
CA ARG A 566 -44.71 -25.68 -23.28
C ARG A 566 -44.75 -26.96 -24.12
N ARG A 567 -44.94 -28.11 -23.47
CA ARG A 567 -45.29 -29.37 -24.16
C ARG A 567 -46.56 -29.11 -24.98
N GLY A 568 -46.50 -29.32 -26.30
CA GLY A 568 -47.68 -29.40 -27.15
C GLY A 568 -48.21 -28.09 -27.77
N GLY A 569 -47.39 -27.05 -27.92
CA GLY A 569 -47.81 -25.85 -28.65
C GLY A 569 -47.23 -25.78 -30.07
N ARG A 570 -47.82 -26.51 -31.04
CA ARG A 570 -47.70 -26.07 -32.45
C ARG A 570 -48.28 -24.66 -32.48
N LYS A 571 -47.45 -23.62 -32.57
CA LYS A 571 -47.93 -22.32 -33.03
C LYS A 571 -48.40 -22.57 -34.47
N PRO A 572 -49.67 -22.32 -34.82
CA PRO A 572 -50.08 -22.40 -36.21
C PRO A 572 -49.23 -21.41 -37.02
N PRO A 573 -48.74 -21.79 -38.21
CA PRO A 573 -48.07 -20.84 -39.07
C PRO A 573 -49.12 -19.81 -39.55
N HIS A 574 -48.68 -18.56 -39.73
CA HIS A 574 -49.41 -17.45 -40.33
C HIS A 574 -50.64 -16.90 -39.58
N ARG A 575 -50.45 -15.78 -38.86
CA ARG A 575 -51.37 -14.65 -39.02
C ARG A 575 -50.77 -13.72 -40.06
N ARG A 576 -51.25 -13.88 -41.29
CA ARG A 576 -51.17 -12.91 -42.37
C ARG A 576 -51.69 -11.57 -41.80
N PHE A 577 -50.87 -10.53 -41.85
CA PHE A 577 -51.33 -9.16 -41.64
C PHE A 577 -52.33 -8.85 -42.76
N SER A 578 -53.63 -8.89 -42.47
CA SER A 578 -54.65 -8.30 -43.34
C SER A 578 -54.92 -6.88 -42.87
N LEU A 579 -54.24 -5.92 -43.50
CA LEU A 579 -54.68 -4.52 -43.56
C LEU A 579 -55.98 -4.45 -44.37
N GLN A 580 -57.10 -4.80 -43.76
CA GLN A 580 -58.42 -4.54 -44.34
C GLN A 580 -59.48 -4.66 -43.25
N ALA A 581 -59.75 -3.55 -42.57
CA ALA A 581 -61.04 -3.20 -41.96
C ALA A 581 -60.92 -1.88 -41.19
N LEU A 582 -60.69 -0.77 -41.91
CA LEU A 582 -61.00 0.56 -41.36
C LEU A 582 -61.46 1.53 -42.46
N GLN A 583 -62.40 1.09 -43.30
CA GLN A 583 -63.14 1.98 -44.19
C GLN A 583 -64.61 1.54 -44.24
N ALA A 584 -65.30 1.69 -43.11
CA ALA A 584 -66.77 1.67 -43.07
C ALA A 584 -67.26 2.42 -41.82
N ARG A 585 -67.00 3.74 -41.75
CA ARG A 585 -67.84 4.73 -41.05
C ARG A 585 -67.19 6.10 -41.14
N ARG A 586 -67.58 6.89 -42.14
CA ARG A 586 -67.70 8.36 -42.08
C ARG A 586 -68.47 8.81 -43.31
N GLY A 587 -69.80 8.76 -43.20
CA GLY A 587 -70.67 9.57 -44.03
C GLY A 587 -70.79 10.96 -43.42
N GLY A 588 -70.69 12.01 -44.24
CA GLY A 588 -70.91 13.39 -43.78
C GLY A 588 -70.37 14.49 -44.71
N LYS A 589 -71.09 14.73 -45.81
CA LYS A 589 -71.38 16.02 -46.48
C LYS A 589 -70.29 17.11 -46.69
N ASN A 590 -70.13 17.42 -47.98
CA ASN A 590 -70.13 18.75 -48.65
C ASN A 590 -68.86 19.62 -48.83
N LYS A 591 -68.58 19.85 -50.14
CA LYS A 591 -68.29 21.10 -50.89
C LYS A 591 -66.89 21.76 -50.88
N GLY A 592 -66.39 21.95 -52.12
CA GLY A 592 -65.40 22.96 -52.58
C GLY A 592 -63.94 22.50 -52.45
N GLY A 593 -63.03 22.59 -53.42
CA GLY A 593 -62.92 23.31 -54.69
C GLY A 593 -61.46 23.80 -54.85
N GLY A 594 -60.81 23.57 -56.01
CA GLY A 594 -59.48 24.10 -56.40
C GLY A 594 -58.30 23.14 -56.15
N SER A 595 -57.65 22.54 -57.17
CA SER A 595 -56.52 23.07 -58.00
C SER A 595 -55.30 23.54 -57.18
N ALA A 596 -54.03 23.31 -57.50
CA ALA A 596 -53.26 22.53 -58.49
C ALA A 596 -51.75 22.73 -58.12
N SER A 597 -50.82 22.13 -58.89
CA SER A 597 -49.32 22.19 -58.88
C SER A 597 -48.62 21.22 -57.91
N VAL A 598 -47.91 20.13 -58.31
CA VAL A 598 -47.02 19.75 -59.44
C VAL A 598 -45.61 20.35 -59.40
N MET A 599 -44.63 19.51 -58.98
CA MET A 599 -43.29 19.19 -59.55
C MET A 599 -42.41 18.58 -58.42
N GLU A 600 -42.15 17.27 -58.41
CA GLU A 600 -41.01 16.53 -59.04
C GLU A 600 -39.62 16.92 -58.48
N ALA A 601 -38.65 16.04 -58.24
CA ALA A 601 -38.51 14.58 -58.17
C ALA A 601 -37.08 14.31 -57.66
N SER A 602 -36.86 13.26 -56.88
CA SER A 602 -35.65 12.43 -57.03
C SER A 602 -35.86 11.09 -56.34
N GLU A 603 -35.66 10.06 -57.15
CA GLU A 603 -36.02 8.66 -56.95
C GLU A 603 -35.01 7.88 -56.10
N ALA A 604 -35.53 6.89 -55.36
CA ALA A 604 -35.07 5.49 -55.22
C ALA A 604 -35.71 4.97 -53.92
N GLY A 605 -36.74 4.12 -53.92
CA GLY A 605 -36.95 2.95 -54.79
C GLY A 605 -36.85 1.71 -53.90
N ASP A 606 -37.91 1.48 -53.11
CA ASP A 606 -38.11 0.31 -52.24
C ASP A 606 -38.03 -1.01 -53.01
N ALA A 607 -37.40 -2.03 -52.42
CA ALA A 607 -37.65 -3.42 -52.75
C ALA A 607 -37.55 -4.30 -51.49
N SER A 608 -38.73 -4.53 -50.90
CA SER A 608 -39.03 -5.63 -49.98
C SER A 608 -38.53 -6.97 -50.54
N ARG A 609 -37.79 -7.75 -49.72
CA ARG A 609 -37.50 -9.16 -49.99
C ARG A 609 -37.91 -10.03 -48.80
N THR A 610 -38.59 -11.11 -49.15
CA THR A 610 -39.20 -12.15 -48.33
C THR A 610 -38.18 -13.05 -47.61
N PRO A 611 -38.57 -13.81 -46.58
CA PRO A 611 -37.71 -14.77 -45.91
C PRO A 611 -37.97 -16.18 -46.45
N GLU A 612 -37.40 -16.51 -47.60
CA GLU A 612 -37.16 -17.89 -47.99
C GLU A 612 -35.70 -18.02 -48.43
N ASP A 613 -34.88 -18.58 -47.56
CA ASP A 613 -33.70 -19.39 -47.88
C ASP A 613 -33.08 -19.90 -46.57
N SER A 614 -33.70 -20.94 -46.03
CA SER A 614 -33.13 -21.79 -44.99
C SER A 614 -32.64 -23.06 -45.68
N VAL A 615 -31.42 -23.03 -46.22
CA VAL A 615 -30.74 -24.24 -46.68
C VAL A 615 -29.90 -24.77 -45.52
N CYS A 616 -30.35 -25.88 -44.94
CA CYS A 616 -29.51 -26.82 -44.22
C CYS A 616 -29.49 -28.13 -45.00
N SER A 617 -28.33 -28.79 -45.01
CA SER A 617 -28.09 -30.22 -45.32
C SER A 617 -27.47 -30.51 -46.69
N ALA A 618 -26.14 -30.56 -46.72
CA ALA A 618 -25.39 -31.61 -47.41
C ALA A 618 -23.99 -31.65 -46.79
N GLU A 619 -23.73 -32.66 -45.95
CA GLU A 619 -22.48 -33.41 -45.92
C GLU A 619 -22.45 -34.35 -44.71
N GLY A 620 -22.53 -35.63 -45.01
CA GLY A 620 -21.87 -36.73 -44.31
C GLY A 620 -21.62 -37.84 -45.35
N PRO A 621 -20.95 -38.97 -45.05
CA PRO A 621 -19.98 -39.26 -43.99
C PRO A 621 -18.62 -39.79 -44.55
N SER A 622 -17.62 -39.95 -43.65
CA SER A 622 -16.46 -40.87 -43.69
C SER A 622 -15.43 -40.85 -44.84
N HIS A 623 -14.15 -40.71 -44.47
CA HIS A 623 -13.11 -41.65 -44.92
C HIS A 623 -11.96 -41.72 -43.89
N TYR A 624 -11.83 -42.87 -43.24
CA TYR A 624 -10.58 -43.36 -42.68
C TYR A 624 -9.71 -43.82 -43.86
N THR A 625 -8.41 -43.57 -43.81
CA THR A 625 -7.43 -44.31 -44.60
C THR A 625 -6.46 -44.96 -43.63
N ASP A 626 -6.68 -46.24 -43.38
CA ASP A 626 -5.58 -47.18 -43.18
C ASP A 626 -4.97 -47.47 -44.56
N GLY A 627 -3.65 -47.62 -44.60
CA GLY A 627 -2.90 -47.98 -45.78
C GLY A 627 -1.44 -48.18 -45.43
N ASP A 628 -1.06 -49.44 -45.22
CA ASP A 628 0.30 -49.95 -45.12
C ASP A 628 1.20 -49.48 -46.28
N SER A 629 2.39 -48.99 -45.93
CA SER A 629 3.67 -49.26 -46.60
C SER A 629 4.82 -48.73 -45.74
#